data_AF-A0AAV0SRK9-F1
#
_entry.id   AF-A0AAV0SRK9-F1
#
_cell.length_a   1.000
_cell.length_b   1.000
_cell.length_c   1.000
_cell.angle_alpha   90.00
_cell.angle_beta   90.00
_cell.angle_gamma   90.00
#
_symmetry.space_group_name_H-M   'P 1'
#
loop_
_entity.id
_entity.type
_entity.pdbx_description
1 polymer ?
#
loop_
_entity_poly.entity_id
_entity_poly.type
_entity_poly.pdbx_seq_one_letter_code
_entity_poly.pdbx_strand_id
1 'polypeptide(L)'
;MQGPQSDLDSVQFIDDNASDIKDAPSSSPEEPPLEPVDALRRRVISFDSAETIVNKGASDQCVAVPSEQRKLAETIVAMGITEEEIQSIYELDENVGVSDAMDIVAAIMSGCSDDEMKHAVPSSGCFSSSQDSTSGKEMQKASMNIDTSASGHDPFDKHRMYGTTTVGAFAAHVYGFKSGGVRQMREELERLHTRLVKAAEASSDLTMDALERKYNELKWDVERRLEVAFCQAMSALVTCFQQTLYVHTHDNRDFGPYPLKACGVDYLEMLTRVGFLFSVESLLSTYGNELGMLGDTEAAVKELGRVCIKLRPVKSPRAAAFRVSITSGPSGIVIELPIITRRASEFPDGSMHRVPGQDAVSGAIYLSLSTPEQRIRAKFLFQKPIRVVPVIFSQGLNEMQTVANTVGIDSLQKEINAENVVELEAYVNNFANWVSKKQLRDKTSTPIYDIKELDLIQTSLAALKSNIQLSGRSKRMAILSLSSSIARSVGGGRVTMCKSAKDRTSMSITLEEANLLVRSHGLLADDVEAFTNLLRTYGVRRENARKNIGKAQYCFSALQNYMLPQDYQCPPGTGGGSRAYS
;
A
#
# COMPACT_ATOMS: atom_id res chain seq x y z
N MET A 1 -58.26 -21.82 -18.84
CA MET A 1 -57.57 -21.02 -19.88
C MET A 1 -56.18 -20.70 -19.36
N GLN A 2 -55.14 -21.00 -20.13
CA GLN A 2 -53.74 -20.77 -19.76
C GLN A 2 -53.23 -19.44 -20.35
N GLY A 3 -52.32 -18.79 -19.64
CA GLY A 3 -51.59 -17.59 -20.05
C GLY A 3 -50.47 -17.36 -19.01
N PRO A 4 -49.24 -16.99 -19.42
CA PRO A 4 -48.12 -17.85 -19.04
C PRO A 4 -47.20 -17.30 -17.94
N GLN A 5 -46.57 -18.21 -17.19
CA GLN A 5 -45.26 -17.99 -16.56
C GLN A 5 -44.18 -17.98 -17.66
N SER A 6 -43.14 -17.18 -17.46
CA SER A 6 -41.92 -17.20 -18.29
C SER A 6 -40.72 -17.54 -17.43
N ASP A 7 -40.16 -18.72 -17.63
CA ASP A 7 -38.91 -19.15 -17.02
C ASP A 7 -37.72 -18.36 -17.57
N LEU A 8 -36.74 -18.07 -16.71
CA LEU A 8 -35.45 -17.47 -17.06
C LEU A 8 -34.35 -18.10 -16.20
N ASP A 9 -34.02 -19.36 -16.51
CA ASP A 9 -32.85 -20.05 -15.97
C ASP A 9 -32.35 -21.11 -16.97
N SER A 10 -31.59 -20.67 -17.98
CA SER A 10 -30.61 -21.49 -18.73
C SER A 10 -29.97 -20.69 -19.87
N VAL A 11 -28.72 -20.27 -19.72
CA VAL A 11 -27.83 -19.97 -20.86
C VAL A 11 -26.48 -20.64 -20.57
N GLN A 12 -26.18 -21.68 -21.33
CA GLN A 12 -24.89 -22.34 -21.33
C GLN A 12 -23.90 -21.52 -22.18
N PHE A 13 -22.62 -21.51 -21.78
CA PHE A 13 -21.56 -20.96 -22.61
C PHE A 13 -21.36 -21.87 -23.83
N ILE A 14 -21.29 -21.26 -25.02
CA ILE A 14 -21.04 -21.96 -26.29
C ILE A 14 -19.55 -21.81 -26.62
N ASP A 15 -18.89 -22.94 -26.89
CA ASP A 15 -17.57 -22.99 -27.52
C ASP A 15 -17.71 -22.73 -29.03
N ASP A 16 -16.90 -21.81 -29.57
CA ASP A 16 -16.77 -21.59 -31.02
C ASP A 16 -15.40 -22.06 -31.51
N ASN A 17 -15.39 -22.97 -32.51
CA ASN A 17 -14.16 -23.59 -33.04
C ASN A 17 -14.33 -24.02 -34.51
N ALA A 18 -13.85 -23.21 -35.48
CA ALA A 18 -13.55 -23.49 -36.90
C ALA A 18 -13.16 -22.15 -37.58
N SER A 19 -11.97 -21.91 -38.17
CA SER A 19 -11.41 -22.41 -39.46
C SER A 19 -12.19 -21.89 -40.70
N ASP A 20 -11.64 -21.41 -41.83
CA ASP A 20 -10.26 -21.34 -42.38
C ASP A 20 -10.10 -20.16 -43.39
N ILE A 21 -8.92 -19.48 -43.46
CA ILE A 21 -8.38 -18.80 -44.69
C ILE A 21 -6.83 -18.87 -44.68
N LYS A 22 -6.20 -18.87 -45.87
CA LYS A 22 -4.80 -19.20 -46.18
C LYS A 22 -4.09 -18.14 -47.06
N ASP A 23 -2.76 -18.05 -47.21
CA ASP A 23 -1.63 -18.82 -46.64
C ASP A 23 -0.30 -17.99 -46.62
N ALA A 24 0.69 -18.42 -45.82
CA ALA A 24 2.16 -18.22 -45.98
C ALA A 24 2.81 -16.79 -45.96
N PRO A 25 4.11 -16.64 -45.58
CA PRO A 25 4.93 -17.47 -44.65
C PRO A 25 5.87 -16.71 -43.66
N SER A 26 6.23 -17.38 -42.55
CA SER A 26 7.48 -17.20 -41.72
C SER A 26 7.74 -15.86 -40.98
N SER A 27 8.35 -15.80 -39.78
CA SER A 27 8.73 -16.84 -38.79
C SER A 27 9.18 -16.23 -37.45
N SER A 28 8.70 -16.79 -36.33
CA SER A 28 9.43 -16.89 -35.05
C SER A 28 8.71 -17.89 -34.15
N PRO A 29 9.39 -18.82 -33.45
CA PRO A 29 8.70 -19.76 -32.57
C PRO A 29 8.20 -19.05 -31.31
N GLU A 30 6.89 -19.06 -31.06
CA GLU A 30 6.35 -18.70 -29.75
C GLU A 30 6.78 -19.76 -28.73
N GLU A 31 7.46 -19.35 -27.65
CA GLU A 31 7.70 -20.25 -26.52
C GLU A 31 6.37 -20.61 -25.85
N PRO A 32 6.15 -21.88 -25.45
CA PRO A 32 4.97 -22.26 -24.69
C PRO A 32 4.95 -21.56 -23.33
N PRO A 33 3.75 -21.34 -22.73
CA PRO A 33 3.64 -20.72 -21.41
C PRO A 33 4.38 -21.55 -20.36
N LEU A 34 5.41 -20.94 -19.76
CA LEU A 34 6.31 -21.60 -18.82
C LEU A 34 5.65 -21.86 -17.48
N GLU A 35 5.89 -23.05 -16.93
CA GLU A 35 5.63 -23.38 -15.52
C GLU A 35 6.25 -22.31 -14.60
N PRO A 36 5.54 -21.83 -13.54
CA PRO A 36 6.03 -20.74 -12.69
C PRO A 36 7.39 -21.00 -12.03
N VAL A 37 7.79 -22.27 -11.88
CA VAL A 37 9.09 -22.68 -11.33
C VAL A 37 10.23 -22.46 -12.33
N ASP A 38 10.01 -22.79 -13.60
CA ASP A 38 11.04 -22.64 -14.63
C ASP A 38 11.19 -21.17 -15.07
N ALA A 39 10.10 -20.40 -15.02
CA ALA A 39 10.15 -18.94 -15.15
C ALA A 39 10.95 -18.26 -14.02
N LEU A 40 11.09 -18.90 -12.85
CA LEU A 40 11.95 -18.43 -11.76
C LEU A 40 13.40 -18.89 -11.94
N ARG A 41 13.63 -20.17 -12.26
CA ARG A 41 14.98 -20.72 -12.52
C ARG A 41 15.71 -19.98 -13.64
N ARG A 42 15.00 -19.63 -14.72
CA ARG A 42 15.56 -18.84 -15.83
C ARG A 42 16.07 -17.46 -15.40
N ARG A 43 15.70 -16.91 -14.23
CA ARG A 43 16.12 -15.56 -13.76
C ARG A 43 17.39 -15.54 -12.90
N VAL A 44 18.05 -16.68 -12.70
CA VAL A 44 19.36 -16.74 -12.04
C VAL A 44 20.44 -16.43 -13.09
N ILE A 45 21.32 -15.47 -12.79
CA ILE A 45 22.48 -15.10 -13.63
C ILE A 45 23.71 -15.24 -12.75
N SER A 46 24.71 -16.02 -13.17
CA SER A 46 26.04 -16.07 -12.53
C SER A 46 26.89 -14.86 -12.91
N PHE A 47 27.90 -14.50 -12.10
CA PHE A 47 28.78 -13.37 -12.39
C PHE A 47 29.52 -13.53 -13.72
N ASP A 48 30.08 -14.72 -13.98
CA ASP A 48 30.63 -15.12 -15.29
C ASP A 48 29.69 -14.84 -16.45
N SER A 49 28.38 -15.12 -16.26
CA SER A 49 27.38 -14.83 -17.27
C SER A 49 27.18 -13.32 -17.42
N ALA A 50 27.20 -12.55 -16.32
CA ALA A 50 26.99 -11.11 -16.35
C ALA A 50 28.12 -10.38 -17.12
N GLU A 51 29.38 -10.56 -16.75
CA GLU A 51 30.50 -9.98 -17.51
C GLU A 51 30.54 -10.50 -18.95
N THR A 52 30.31 -11.80 -19.18
CA THR A 52 30.28 -12.36 -20.54
C THR A 52 29.14 -11.78 -21.39
N ILE A 53 27.96 -11.51 -20.81
CA ILE A 53 26.83 -10.89 -21.51
C ILE A 53 27.15 -9.44 -21.88
N VAL A 54 27.76 -8.68 -20.97
CA VAL A 54 28.19 -7.28 -21.20
C VAL A 54 29.29 -7.23 -22.26
N ASN A 55 30.36 -8.01 -22.09
CA ASN A 55 31.51 -8.04 -23.00
C ASN A 55 31.15 -8.55 -24.41
N LYS A 56 30.31 -9.58 -24.53
CA LYS A 56 29.81 -10.04 -25.85
C LYS A 56 28.82 -9.07 -26.48
N GLY A 57 28.01 -8.38 -25.67
CA GLY A 57 27.14 -7.30 -26.12
C GLY A 57 27.91 -6.11 -26.68
N ALA A 58 29.03 -5.73 -26.04
CA ALA A 58 29.94 -4.70 -26.53
C ALA A 58 30.73 -5.10 -27.79
N SER A 59 30.78 -6.39 -28.14
CA SER A 59 31.47 -6.92 -29.31
C SER A 59 30.54 -7.34 -30.46
N ASP A 60 29.28 -6.88 -30.48
CA ASP A 60 28.23 -7.23 -31.46
C ASP A 60 27.99 -8.76 -31.65
N GLN A 61 28.37 -9.58 -30.68
CA GLN A 61 28.11 -11.03 -30.73
C GLN A 61 26.67 -11.33 -30.29
N CYS A 62 25.95 -12.09 -31.10
CA CYS A 62 24.54 -12.39 -30.85
C CYS A 62 24.37 -13.32 -29.62
N VAL A 63 24.13 -12.72 -28.46
CA VAL A 63 23.76 -13.44 -27.23
C VAL A 63 22.23 -13.46 -27.09
N ALA A 64 21.64 -14.65 -27.19
CA ALA A 64 20.20 -14.90 -27.03
C ALA A 64 19.80 -14.87 -25.54
N VAL A 65 19.80 -13.67 -24.95
CA VAL A 65 19.44 -13.42 -23.55
C VAL A 65 18.29 -12.39 -23.49
N PRO A 66 17.23 -12.63 -22.69
CA PRO A 66 16.15 -11.67 -22.49
C PRO A 66 16.64 -10.27 -22.11
N SER A 67 15.96 -9.23 -22.62
CA SER A 67 16.41 -7.83 -22.44
C SER A 67 16.49 -7.38 -20.98
N GLU A 68 15.66 -7.95 -20.10
CA GLU A 68 15.73 -7.71 -18.65
C GLU A 68 17.01 -8.31 -18.02
N GLN A 69 17.47 -9.45 -18.51
CA GLN A 69 18.68 -10.13 -18.00
C GLN A 69 19.97 -9.47 -18.47
N ARG A 70 20.02 -9.02 -19.74
CA ARG A 70 21.16 -8.21 -20.24
C ARG A 70 21.33 -6.93 -19.41
N LYS A 71 20.24 -6.25 -19.09
CA LYS A 71 20.27 -5.05 -18.25
C LYS A 71 20.62 -5.32 -16.79
N LEU A 72 20.20 -6.46 -16.24
CA LEU A 72 20.62 -6.89 -14.92
C LEU A 72 22.13 -7.18 -14.86
N ALA A 73 22.67 -7.84 -15.90
CA ALA A 73 24.11 -8.03 -16.07
C ALA A 73 24.89 -6.70 -16.18
N GLU A 74 24.43 -5.77 -17.03
CA GLU A 74 24.97 -4.39 -17.12
C GLU A 74 24.95 -3.69 -15.75
N THR A 75 23.92 -3.93 -14.93
CA THR A 75 23.76 -3.33 -13.60
C THR A 75 24.74 -3.92 -12.58
N ILE A 76 24.90 -5.24 -12.56
CA ILE A 76 25.88 -5.95 -11.71
C ILE A 76 27.28 -5.38 -11.94
N VAL A 77 27.70 -5.33 -13.20
CA VAL A 77 29.01 -4.82 -13.61
C VAL A 77 29.15 -3.32 -13.30
N ALA A 78 28.14 -2.50 -13.61
CA ALA A 78 28.18 -1.06 -13.33
C ALA A 78 28.17 -0.70 -11.84
N MET A 79 27.74 -1.62 -10.97
CA MET A 79 27.79 -1.45 -9.51
C MET A 79 29.06 -2.02 -8.88
N GLY A 80 29.88 -2.76 -9.63
CA GLY A 80 31.09 -3.40 -9.11
C GLY A 80 30.80 -4.48 -8.06
N ILE A 81 29.64 -5.14 -8.13
CA ILE A 81 29.31 -6.28 -7.26
C ILE A 81 30.29 -7.41 -7.60
N THR A 82 31.04 -7.85 -6.60
CA THR A 82 32.11 -8.84 -6.75
C THR A 82 31.58 -10.26 -6.95
N GLU A 83 32.46 -11.15 -7.44
CA GLU A 83 32.15 -12.57 -7.52
C GLU A 83 31.93 -13.16 -6.12
N GLU A 84 32.72 -12.75 -5.11
CA GLU A 84 32.55 -13.19 -3.73
C GLU A 84 31.21 -12.73 -3.12
N GLU A 85 30.74 -11.51 -3.41
CA GLU A 85 29.42 -11.03 -2.99
C GLU A 85 28.29 -11.82 -3.66
N ILE A 86 28.39 -12.09 -4.97
CA ILE A 86 27.41 -12.90 -5.70
C ILE A 86 27.39 -14.34 -5.17
N GLN A 87 28.56 -14.91 -4.91
CA GLN A 87 28.70 -16.21 -4.30
C GLN A 87 28.05 -16.20 -2.91
N SER A 88 28.30 -15.21 -2.06
CA SER A 88 27.61 -15.03 -0.78
C SER A 88 26.08 -14.83 -0.89
N ILE A 89 25.58 -14.23 -1.97
CA ILE A 89 24.13 -14.05 -2.22
C ILE A 89 23.46 -15.39 -2.56
N TYR A 90 24.19 -16.36 -3.13
CA TYR A 90 23.67 -17.66 -3.55
C TYR A 90 24.08 -18.85 -2.65
N GLU A 91 25.15 -18.74 -1.84
CA GLU A 91 25.70 -19.83 -1.02
C GLU A 91 25.22 -19.86 0.45
N LEU A 92 24.28 -18.99 0.84
CA LEU A 92 23.63 -19.04 2.17
C LEU A 92 22.72 -20.28 2.41
N ASP A 93 22.81 -21.31 1.56
CA ASP A 93 21.91 -22.49 1.57
C ASP A 93 22.59 -23.82 2.00
N GLU A 94 23.89 -23.83 2.39
CA GLU A 94 24.60 -25.08 2.76
C GLU A 94 25.18 -25.18 4.20
N ASN A 95 25.16 -24.13 5.05
CA ASN A 95 25.82 -24.20 6.38
C ASN A 95 25.09 -23.53 7.56
N VAL A 96 23.75 -23.53 7.58
CA VAL A 96 22.99 -23.22 8.83
C VAL A 96 22.26 -24.47 9.30
N GLY A 97 22.78 -25.06 10.38
CA GLY A 97 22.14 -26.17 11.08
C GLY A 97 20.80 -25.73 11.70
N VAL A 98 19.81 -26.61 11.65
CA VAL A 98 18.49 -26.35 12.23
C VAL A 98 18.56 -26.43 13.76
N SER A 99 18.87 -25.30 14.42
CA SER A 99 18.73 -25.10 15.88
C SER A 99 18.31 -23.66 16.22
N ASP A 100 19.07 -22.67 15.76
CA ASP A 100 19.08 -21.32 16.35
C ASP A 100 17.74 -20.55 16.24
N ALA A 101 16.91 -20.85 15.24
CA ALA A 101 15.61 -20.18 15.06
C ALA A 101 14.54 -20.60 16.08
N MET A 102 14.62 -21.80 16.68
CA MET A 102 13.74 -22.18 17.79
C MET A 102 14.29 -21.71 19.15
N ASP A 103 15.61 -21.67 19.30
CA ASP A 103 16.25 -21.29 20.55
C ASP A 103 16.05 -19.79 20.88
N ILE A 104 15.96 -18.89 19.89
CA ILE A 104 15.61 -17.47 20.13
C ILE A 104 14.19 -17.32 20.70
N VAL A 105 13.22 -18.09 20.20
CA VAL A 105 11.84 -18.05 20.71
C VAL A 105 11.75 -18.66 22.12
N ALA A 106 12.59 -19.65 22.43
CA ALA A 106 12.70 -20.22 23.77
C ALA A 106 13.44 -19.28 24.75
N ALA A 107 14.46 -18.56 24.30
CA ALA A 107 15.22 -17.62 25.11
C ALA A 107 14.39 -16.39 25.53
N ILE A 108 13.58 -15.84 24.63
CA ILE A 108 12.61 -14.77 24.95
C ILE A 108 11.59 -15.24 26.01
N MET A 109 11.31 -16.54 26.07
CA MET A 109 10.41 -17.16 27.04
C MET A 109 11.10 -17.64 28.34
N SER A 110 12.43 -17.56 28.44
CA SER A 110 13.18 -18.05 29.62
C SER A 110 14.47 -17.25 29.87
N GLY A 111 14.35 -16.14 30.61
CA GLY A 111 15.49 -15.24 30.86
C GLY A 111 15.24 -14.16 31.92
N CYS A 112 14.92 -14.54 33.15
CA CYS A 112 15.13 -13.69 34.32
C CYS A 112 16.07 -14.38 35.31
N SER A 113 17.27 -13.82 35.46
CA SER A 113 18.17 -14.07 36.59
C SER A 113 19.07 -12.86 36.77
N ASP A 114 19.13 -12.35 37.99
CA ASP A 114 19.77 -11.07 38.36
C ASP A 114 21.30 -11.10 38.29
N ASP A 115 21.92 -9.92 38.13
CA ASP A 115 22.70 -9.36 39.25
C ASP A 115 22.95 -7.83 39.18
N GLU A 116 22.89 -7.21 40.37
CA GLU A 116 23.36 -5.88 40.82
C GLU A 116 23.24 -4.59 39.95
N MET A 117 22.33 -3.68 40.36
CA MET A 117 22.75 -2.31 40.80
C MET A 117 21.76 -1.74 41.86
N LYS A 118 22.25 -0.87 42.75
CA LYS A 118 21.69 -0.59 44.10
C LYS A 118 20.81 0.69 44.21
N HIS A 119 20.13 0.80 45.37
CA HIS A 119 19.38 1.95 45.95
C HIS A 119 17.88 2.07 45.55
N ALA A 120 16.89 2.22 46.46
CA ALA A 120 16.91 2.42 47.92
C ALA A 120 15.69 1.82 48.68
N VAL A 121 15.89 1.63 49.99
CA VAL A 121 15.05 1.09 51.12
C VAL A 121 14.08 2.19 51.66
N PRO A 122 13.02 1.98 52.51
CA PRO A 122 12.65 0.85 53.42
C PRO A 122 11.16 0.37 53.50
N SER A 123 10.94 -0.82 54.10
CA SER A 123 10.30 -1.04 55.44
C SER A 123 9.74 -2.47 55.57
N SER A 124 10.43 -3.36 56.29
CA SER A 124 10.17 -3.78 57.69
C SER A 124 9.11 -4.88 57.89
N GLY A 125 9.54 -6.09 58.27
CA GLY A 125 8.66 -7.22 58.60
C GLY A 125 9.45 -8.48 58.95
N CYS A 126 9.81 -8.65 60.22
CA CYS A 126 10.59 -9.79 60.72
C CYS A 126 9.77 -11.09 60.79
N PHE A 127 10.35 -12.24 60.43
CA PHE A 127 10.37 -13.46 61.25
C PHE A 127 11.39 -14.49 60.72
N SER A 128 11.91 -15.34 61.61
CA SER A 128 13.12 -16.15 61.40
C SER A 128 12.87 -17.67 61.35
N SER A 129 13.59 -18.34 60.43
CA SER A 129 14.16 -19.70 60.53
C SER A 129 13.35 -20.87 61.11
N SER A 130 13.21 -21.95 60.32
CA SER A 130 13.25 -23.35 60.79
C SER A 130 13.64 -24.30 59.65
N GLN A 131 14.15 -25.49 60.00
CA GLN A 131 14.94 -26.37 59.14
C GLN A 131 14.14 -27.44 58.36
N ASP A 132 14.83 -27.99 57.36
CA ASP A 132 14.64 -29.25 56.63
C ASP A 132 13.57 -30.26 57.11
N SER A 133 12.82 -30.80 56.15
CA SER A 133 12.71 -32.25 55.99
C SER A 133 12.36 -32.66 54.56
N THR A 134 13.04 -33.69 54.06
CA THR A 134 12.83 -34.28 52.74
C THR A 134 11.64 -35.23 52.71
N SER A 135 10.69 -35.02 51.79
CA SER A 135 9.80 -36.08 51.31
C SER A 135 9.43 -35.85 49.85
N GLY A 136 9.68 -36.84 48.99
CA GLY A 136 9.43 -36.71 47.57
C GLY A 136 7.94 -36.52 47.25
N LYS A 137 7.65 -35.55 46.38
CA LYS A 137 6.44 -35.50 45.58
C LYS A 137 6.83 -35.23 44.14
N GLU A 138 6.20 -35.95 43.22
CA GLU A 138 6.39 -35.77 41.79
C GLU A 138 6.17 -34.30 41.44
N MET A 139 7.11 -33.72 40.68
CA MET A 139 6.90 -32.40 40.09
C MET A 139 5.78 -32.55 39.06
N GLN A 140 4.55 -32.23 39.47
CA GLN A 140 3.47 -32.00 38.53
C GLN A 140 3.94 -30.91 37.58
N LYS A 141 4.20 -31.34 36.34
CA LYS A 141 4.52 -30.46 35.22
C LYS A 141 3.42 -29.40 35.20
N ALA A 142 3.75 -28.17 35.57
CA ALA A 142 2.81 -27.07 35.59
C ALA A 142 2.35 -26.87 34.15
N SER A 143 1.19 -27.45 33.84
CA SER A 143 0.53 -27.21 32.56
C SER A 143 0.29 -25.71 32.51
N MET A 144 0.95 -25.03 31.57
CA MET A 144 0.39 -23.80 31.03
C MET A 144 -0.89 -24.22 30.32
N ASN A 145 -1.96 -24.37 31.11
CA ASN A 145 -3.31 -24.28 30.62
C ASN A 145 -3.43 -22.85 30.07
N ILE A 146 -3.15 -22.71 28.77
CA ILE A 146 -3.71 -21.62 27.98
C ILE A 146 -5.20 -21.70 28.28
N ASP A 147 -5.74 -20.67 28.91
CA ASP A 147 -7.11 -20.68 29.37
C ASP A 147 -8.06 -20.52 28.19
N THR A 148 -8.32 -21.65 27.52
CA THR A 148 -9.31 -21.78 26.46
C THR A 148 -10.74 -21.63 26.99
N SER A 149 -10.92 -21.46 28.30
CA SER A 149 -12.19 -21.09 28.94
C SER A 149 -12.37 -19.57 29.12
N ALA A 150 -11.62 -18.75 28.39
CA ALA A 150 -11.94 -17.34 28.11
C ALA A 150 -13.23 -17.15 27.26
N SER A 151 -14.24 -18.01 27.46
CA SER A 151 -15.61 -17.88 26.95
C SER A 151 -16.34 -16.76 27.71
N GLY A 152 -16.00 -15.50 27.42
CA GLY A 152 -16.62 -14.35 28.08
C GLY A 152 -16.23 -12.97 27.55
N HIS A 153 -15.01 -12.79 27.04
CA HIS A 153 -14.57 -11.54 26.40
C HIS A 153 -14.46 -11.70 24.89
N ASP A 154 -14.87 -10.67 24.16
CA ASP A 154 -14.60 -10.55 22.73
C ASP A 154 -13.06 -10.49 22.54
N PRO A 155 -12.44 -11.29 21.65
CA PRO A 155 -11.01 -11.18 21.35
C PRO A 155 -10.59 -9.79 20.84
N PHE A 156 -11.55 -8.95 20.45
CA PHE A 156 -11.37 -7.55 20.09
C PHE A 156 -11.90 -6.55 21.15
N ASP A 157 -12.15 -6.96 22.39
CA ASP A 157 -12.61 -6.04 23.45
C ASP A 157 -11.59 -4.91 23.73
N LYS A 158 -10.29 -5.20 23.57
CA LYS A 158 -9.19 -4.20 23.57
C LYS A 158 -8.31 -4.38 22.35
N HIS A 159 -8.53 -3.57 21.33
CA HIS A 159 -7.78 -3.61 20.08
C HIS A 159 -7.47 -2.18 19.59
N ARG A 160 -6.61 -2.08 18.57
CA ARG A 160 -6.49 -0.87 17.76
C ARG A 160 -6.51 -1.22 16.28
N MET A 161 -7.28 -0.48 15.50
CA MET A 161 -7.43 -0.71 14.06
C MET A 161 -6.51 0.19 13.24
N TYR A 162 -5.76 -0.42 12.33
CA TYR A 162 -4.96 0.30 11.33
C TYR A 162 -5.46 -0.03 9.92
N GLY A 163 -6.10 0.94 9.29
CA GLY A 163 -6.50 0.82 7.89
C GLY A 163 -5.31 1.00 6.96
N THR A 164 -5.14 0.07 6.01
CA THR A 164 -4.25 0.23 4.86
C THR A 164 -4.85 -0.48 3.64
N THR A 165 -4.84 0.18 2.48
CA THR A 165 -5.24 -0.43 1.21
C THR A 165 -4.00 -0.71 0.37
N THR A 166 -3.80 -1.96 -0.07
CA THR A 166 -2.75 -2.29 -1.05
C THR A 166 -3.35 -2.56 -2.43
N VAL A 167 -2.79 -1.93 -3.46
CA VAL A 167 -3.31 -1.98 -4.83
C VAL A 167 -2.18 -2.04 -5.87
N GLY A 168 -2.50 -2.48 -7.08
CA GLY A 168 -1.58 -2.43 -8.22
C GLY A 168 -1.34 -0.99 -8.68
N ALA A 169 -0.47 -0.80 -9.68
CA ALA A 169 -0.33 0.51 -10.29
C ALA A 169 -1.63 0.94 -10.97
N PHE A 170 -1.97 2.24 -10.87
CA PHE A 170 -3.09 2.80 -11.63
C PHE A 170 -2.59 3.08 -13.05
N ALA A 171 -2.60 2.04 -13.89
CA ALA A 171 -1.91 2.03 -15.17
C ALA A 171 -2.67 1.22 -16.24
N ALA A 172 -2.66 1.75 -17.46
CA ALA A 172 -3.33 1.13 -18.60
C ALA A 172 -2.41 0.10 -19.28
N HIS A 173 -2.13 -1.00 -18.57
CA HIS A 173 -1.22 -2.07 -19.03
C HIS A 173 -1.52 -2.58 -20.45
N VAL A 174 -2.80 -2.61 -20.83
CA VAL A 174 -3.31 -3.00 -22.17
C VAL A 174 -2.74 -2.18 -23.33
N TYR A 175 -2.28 -0.95 -23.09
CA TYR A 175 -1.72 -0.07 -24.13
C TYR A 175 -0.18 -0.03 -24.11
N GLY A 176 0.48 -0.82 -23.26
CA GLY A 176 1.94 -0.78 -23.08
C GLY A 176 2.45 0.58 -22.58
N PHE A 177 3.76 0.82 -22.65
CA PHE A 177 4.40 2.05 -22.11
C PHE A 177 5.53 2.58 -23.03
N LYS A 178 5.50 2.25 -24.33
CA LYS A 178 6.55 2.66 -25.29
C LYS A 178 6.69 4.18 -25.41
N SER A 179 5.60 4.91 -25.24
CA SER A 179 5.53 6.39 -25.27
C SER A 179 5.55 7.02 -23.87
N GLY A 180 5.94 6.28 -22.83
CA GLY A 180 5.77 6.67 -21.43
C GLY A 180 4.33 6.43 -20.93
N GLY A 181 3.96 7.18 -19.89
CA GLY A 181 2.61 7.22 -19.32
C GLY A 181 1.90 8.55 -19.58
N VAL A 182 0.71 8.72 -19.00
CA VAL A 182 -0.14 9.92 -19.20
C VAL A 182 0.62 11.23 -18.93
N ARG A 183 1.44 11.32 -17.88
CA ARG A 183 2.28 12.51 -17.60
C ARG A 183 3.18 12.88 -18.80
N GLN A 184 3.97 11.93 -19.32
CA GLN A 184 4.89 12.18 -20.45
C GLN A 184 4.13 12.50 -21.74
N MET A 185 3.00 11.83 -21.98
CA MET A 185 2.18 12.08 -23.16
C MET A 185 1.49 13.45 -23.12
N ARG A 186 1.09 13.94 -21.94
CA ARG A 186 0.58 15.31 -21.75
C ARG A 186 1.64 16.36 -22.07
N GLU A 187 2.89 16.15 -21.64
CA GLU A 187 4.00 17.04 -21.99
C GLU A 187 4.26 17.08 -23.51
N GLU A 188 4.25 15.93 -24.20
CA GLU A 188 4.41 15.92 -25.66
C GLU A 188 3.20 16.53 -26.38
N LEU A 189 1.99 16.39 -25.83
CA LEU A 189 0.79 17.05 -26.34
C LEU A 189 0.90 18.58 -26.28
N GLU A 190 1.46 19.11 -25.19
CA GLU A 190 1.74 20.56 -25.05
C GLU A 190 2.86 21.04 -25.99
N ARG A 191 3.89 20.21 -26.22
CA ARG A 191 4.92 20.47 -27.26
C ARG A 191 4.32 20.45 -28.67
N LEU A 192 3.41 19.54 -28.98
CA LEU A 192 2.69 19.50 -30.26
C LEU A 192 1.78 20.73 -30.43
N HIS A 193 1.04 21.13 -29.39
CA HIS A 193 0.24 22.35 -29.42
C HIS A 193 1.11 23.59 -29.71
N THR A 194 2.26 23.71 -29.03
CA THR A 194 3.23 24.79 -29.27
C THR A 194 3.78 24.81 -30.70
N ARG A 195 4.01 23.63 -31.31
CA ARG A 195 4.42 23.52 -32.72
C ARG A 195 3.29 23.94 -33.67
N LEU A 196 2.05 23.57 -33.36
CA LEU A 196 0.86 23.89 -34.17
C LEU A 196 0.58 25.41 -34.19
N VAL A 197 0.69 26.08 -33.04
CA VAL A 197 0.58 27.56 -32.96
C VAL A 197 1.63 28.23 -33.85
N LYS A 198 2.89 27.80 -33.77
CA LYS A 198 3.98 28.34 -34.62
C LYS A 198 3.79 28.06 -36.12
N ALA A 199 3.21 26.92 -36.48
CA ALA A 199 2.90 26.60 -37.87
C ALA A 199 1.78 27.48 -38.44
N ALA A 200 0.80 27.86 -37.61
CA ALA A 200 -0.25 28.81 -37.95
C ALA A 200 0.31 30.23 -38.16
N GLU A 201 1.18 30.70 -37.28
CA GLU A 201 1.90 31.97 -37.44
C GLU A 201 2.73 32.02 -38.74
N ALA A 202 3.27 30.87 -39.18
CA ALA A 202 4.04 30.72 -40.40
C ALA A 202 3.22 30.46 -41.68
N SER A 203 1.88 30.38 -41.59
CA SER A 203 0.95 30.13 -42.72
C SER A 203 1.36 28.92 -43.59
N SER A 204 1.67 27.78 -42.97
CA SER A 204 2.14 26.58 -43.66
C SER A 204 1.12 25.42 -43.58
N ASP A 205 0.05 25.53 -44.36
CA ASP A 205 -1.16 24.67 -44.31
C ASP A 205 -0.86 23.16 -44.23
N LEU A 206 0.00 22.64 -45.12
CA LEU A 206 0.32 21.20 -45.15
C LEU A 206 1.01 20.72 -43.85
N THR A 207 1.76 21.59 -43.17
CA THR A 207 2.40 21.24 -41.89
C THR A 207 1.42 21.35 -40.73
N MET A 208 0.44 22.26 -40.80
CA MET A 208 -0.63 22.36 -39.81
C MET A 208 -1.50 21.10 -39.81
N ASP A 209 -1.99 20.66 -40.97
CA ASP A 209 -2.81 19.45 -41.13
C ASP A 209 -2.16 18.21 -40.50
N ALA A 210 -0.84 18.05 -40.72
CA ALA A 210 -0.07 16.94 -40.20
C ALA A 210 0.19 17.03 -38.68
N LEU A 211 0.33 18.25 -38.14
CA LEU A 211 0.46 18.49 -36.70
C LEU A 211 -0.87 18.32 -35.97
N GLU A 212 -1.98 18.77 -36.56
CA GLU A 212 -3.32 18.66 -35.97
C GLU A 212 -3.76 17.20 -35.86
N ARG A 213 -3.53 16.37 -36.88
CA ARG A 213 -3.80 14.92 -36.81
C ARG A 213 -3.03 14.27 -35.66
N LYS A 214 -1.71 14.51 -35.57
CA LYS A 214 -0.87 13.99 -34.47
C LYS A 214 -1.31 14.49 -33.09
N TYR A 215 -1.72 15.74 -32.98
CA TYR A 215 -2.24 16.32 -31.74
C TYR A 215 -3.54 15.64 -31.33
N ASN A 216 -4.49 15.45 -32.25
CA ASN A 216 -5.76 14.81 -31.97
C ASN A 216 -5.61 13.30 -31.67
N GLU A 217 -4.73 12.59 -32.37
CA GLU A 217 -4.35 11.19 -32.08
C GLU A 217 -3.76 11.05 -30.68
N LEU A 218 -2.75 11.86 -30.33
CA LEU A 218 -2.12 11.81 -29.01
C LEU A 218 -3.09 12.23 -27.89
N LYS A 219 -3.97 13.21 -28.15
CA LYS A 219 -5.01 13.63 -27.20
C LYS A 219 -5.98 12.48 -26.90
N TRP A 220 -6.45 11.77 -27.93
CA TRP A 220 -7.31 10.60 -27.79
C TRP A 220 -6.64 9.48 -26.98
N ASP A 221 -5.35 9.22 -27.25
CA ASP A 221 -4.58 8.25 -26.48
C ASP A 221 -4.38 8.66 -25.01
N VAL A 222 -4.14 9.95 -24.73
CA VAL A 222 -4.09 10.50 -23.37
C VAL A 222 -5.42 10.29 -22.64
N GLU A 223 -6.55 10.64 -23.26
CA GLU A 223 -7.89 10.54 -22.67
C GLU A 223 -8.25 9.09 -22.35
N ARG A 224 -8.24 8.21 -23.36
CA ARG A 224 -8.53 6.77 -23.23
C ARG A 224 -7.66 6.07 -22.19
N ARG A 225 -6.37 6.42 -22.13
CA ARG A 225 -5.43 5.85 -21.16
C ARG A 225 -5.71 6.30 -19.74
N LEU A 226 -6.02 7.58 -19.57
CA LEU A 226 -6.36 8.18 -18.29
C LEU A 226 -7.66 7.61 -17.72
N GLU A 227 -8.68 7.36 -18.55
CA GLU A 227 -9.94 6.74 -18.10
C GLU A 227 -9.71 5.39 -17.39
N VAL A 228 -8.88 4.52 -17.97
CA VAL A 228 -8.53 3.22 -17.38
C VAL A 228 -7.84 3.39 -16.03
N ALA A 229 -6.80 4.23 -15.97
CA ALA A 229 -6.04 4.47 -14.74
C ALA A 229 -6.90 5.17 -13.66
N PHE A 230 -7.75 6.12 -14.06
CA PHE A 230 -8.65 6.85 -13.18
C PHE A 230 -9.72 5.95 -12.57
N CYS A 231 -10.29 5.00 -13.33
CA CYS A 231 -11.24 4.02 -12.78
C CYS A 231 -10.59 3.13 -11.71
N GLN A 232 -9.33 2.74 -11.90
CA GLN A 232 -8.55 1.97 -10.92
C GLN A 232 -8.27 2.82 -9.65
N ALA A 233 -7.84 4.07 -9.83
CA ALA A 233 -7.57 5.00 -8.73
C ALA A 233 -8.84 5.34 -7.92
N MET A 234 -9.97 5.56 -8.60
CA MET A 234 -11.29 5.79 -7.98
C MET A 234 -11.77 4.56 -7.19
N SER A 235 -11.51 3.35 -7.70
CA SER A 235 -11.84 2.11 -6.96
C SER A 235 -11.02 1.99 -5.67
N ALA A 236 -9.73 2.31 -5.74
CA ALA A 236 -8.86 2.34 -4.57
C ALA A 236 -9.26 3.44 -3.57
N LEU A 237 -9.66 4.63 -4.05
CA LEU A 237 -10.18 5.72 -3.24
C LEU A 237 -11.42 5.31 -2.44
N VAL A 238 -12.42 4.71 -3.07
CA VAL A 238 -13.66 4.28 -2.40
C VAL A 238 -13.35 3.22 -1.34
N THR A 239 -12.54 2.21 -1.68
CA THR A 239 -12.10 1.17 -0.74
C THR A 239 -11.35 1.75 0.46
N CYS A 240 -10.40 2.65 0.21
CA CYS A 240 -9.60 3.30 1.25
C CYS A 240 -10.45 4.21 2.14
N PHE A 241 -11.38 4.98 1.55
CA PHE A 241 -12.32 5.82 2.30
C PHE A 241 -13.23 4.98 3.21
N GLN A 242 -13.82 3.89 2.70
CA GLN A 242 -14.65 3.00 3.52
C GLN A 242 -13.82 2.39 4.66
N GLN A 243 -12.62 1.86 4.38
CA GLN A 243 -11.78 1.29 5.44
C GLN A 243 -11.35 2.33 6.50
N THR A 244 -11.02 3.55 6.08
CA THR A 244 -10.59 4.62 6.99
C THR A 244 -11.77 5.14 7.82
N LEU A 245 -12.94 5.30 7.22
CA LEU A 245 -14.17 5.64 7.94
C LEU A 245 -14.59 4.53 8.91
N TYR A 246 -14.37 3.26 8.56
CA TYR A 246 -14.63 2.14 9.45
C TYR A 246 -13.73 2.18 10.71
N VAL A 247 -12.42 2.38 10.53
CA VAL A 247 -11.47 2.59 11.64
C VAL A 247 -11.95 3.71 12.55
N HIS A 248 -12.15 4.93 12.03
CA HIS A 248 -12.59 6.07 12.86
C HIS A 248 -14.06 5.99 13.35
N THR A 249 -14.78 4.90 13.08
CA THR A 249 -16.12 4.64 13.66
C THR A 249 -16.13 3.51 14.68
N HIS A 250 -15.25 2.51 14.58
CA HIS A 250 -15.29 1.26 15.36
C HIS A 250 -14.06 0.99 16.23
N ASP A 251 -12.96 1.74 16.06
CA ASP A 251 -11.72 1.56 16.82
C ASP A 251 -11.89 1.82 18.33
N ASN A 252 -11.28 0.98 19.18
CA ASN A 252 -11.29 1.16 20.63
C ASN A 252 -10.23 2.20 21.04
N ARG A 253 -10.70 3.30 21.65
CA ARG A 253 -9.90 4.50 21.92
C ARG A 253 -9.16 4.51 23.25
N ASP A 254 -9.42 3.53 24.11
CA ASP A 254 -8.75 3.41 25.41
C ASP A 254 -7.47 2.54 25.33
N PHE A 255 -7.04 2.15 24.12
CA PHE A 255 -5.89 1.28 23.88
C PHE A 255 -4.78 1.93 23.04
N GLY A 256 -3.79 2.51 23.72
CA GLY A 256 -2.56 3.07 23.13
C GLY A 256 -2.62 4.57 22.79
N PRO A 257 -1.48 5.19 22.39
CA PRO A 257 -1.38 6.62 22.12
C PRO A 257 -2.02 6.99 20.78
N TYR A 258 -3.03 7.87 20.81
CA TYR A 258 -3.87 8.17 19.67
C TYR A 258 -3.88 9.66 19.32
N PRO A 259 -3.24 10.09 18.21
CA PRO A 259 -3.15 11.51 17.84
C PRO A 259 -4.52 12.15 17.54
N LEU A 260 -5.33 11.52 16.67
CA LEU A 260 -6.64 12.02 16.25
C LEU A 260 -7.79 11.40 17.04
N LYS A 261 -8.13 11.93 18.22
CA LYS A 261 -9.23 11.44 19.06
C LYS A 261 -10.64 11.64 18.46
N ALA A 262 -10.76 12.30 17.31
CA ALA A 262 -12.01 12.44 16.58
C ALA A 262 -12.54 11.10 16.03
N CYS A 263 -13.84 10.87 16.19
CA CYS A 263 -14.52 9.63 15.84
C CYS A 263 -15.88 9.89 15.20
N GLY A 264 -16.46 8.92 14.50
CA GLY A 264 -17.87 8.94 14.08
C GLY A 264 -18.33 10.29 13.56
N VAL A 265 -19.26 10.95 14.26
CA VAL A 265 -19.80 12.27 13.88
C VAL A 265 -18.74 13.39 13.93
N ASP A 266 -17.77 13.34 14.85
CA ASP A 266 -16.67 14.32 14.93
C ASP A 266 -15.64 14.12 13.81
N TYR A 267 -15.35 12.88 13.43
CA TYR A 267 -14.54 12.55 12.26
C TYR A 267 -15.25 12.97 10.96
N LEU A 268 -16.56 12.76 10.84
CA LEU A 268 -17.34 13.31 9.73
C LEU A 268 -17.36 14.86 9.73
N GLU A 269 -17.38 15.51 10.90
CA GLU A 269 -17.20 16.98 10.96
C GLU A 269 -15.84 17.39 10.42
N MET A 270 -14.76 16.69 10.79
CA MET A 270 -13.42 16.92 10.24
C MET A 270 -13.40 16.81 8.71
N LEU A 271 -13.88 15.68 8.17
CA LEU A 271 -13.87 15.43 6.73
C LEU A 271 -14.67 16.48 5.93
N THR A 272 -15.82 16.94 6.43
CA THR A 272 -16.61 18.00 5.76
C THR A 272 -16.00 19.41 5.88
N ARG A 273 -14.90 19.57 6.63
CA ARG A 273 -14.23 20.86 6.87
C ARG A 273 -12.83 20.94 6.28
N VAL A 274 -12.06 19.86 6.39
CA VAL A 274 -10.66 19.75 5.94
C VAL A 274 -10.56 19.00 4.61
N GLY A 275 -11.49 18.07 4.34
CA GLY A 275 -11.41 17.11 3.24
C GLY A 275 -10.94 15.74 3.73
N PHE A 276 -10.88 14.77 2.80
CA PHE A 276 -10.28 13.45 3.01
C PHE A 276 -8.92 13.40 2.31
N LEU A 277 -7.84 13.41 3.09
CA LEU A 277 -6.50 13.14 2.56
C LEU A 277 -6.44 11.69 2.05
N PHE A 278 -6.10 11.50 0.78
CA PHE A 278 -5.89 10.20 0.17
C PHE A 278 -4.41 10.06 -0.19
N SER A 279 -3.64 9.42 0.68
CA SER A 279 -2.18 9.34 0.59
C SER A 279 -1.72 8.04 -0.05
N VAL A 280 -1.18 8.14 -1.27
CA VAL A 280 -0.66 7.04 -2.07
C VAL A 280 0.85 6.95 -1.96
N GLU A 281 1.36 5.80 -1.55
CA GLU A 281 2.77 5.42 -1.66
C GLU A 281 2.99 4.58 -2.92
N SER A 282 3.94 5.00 -3.75
CA SER A 282 4.38 4.27 -4.93
C SER A 282 5.79 3.71 -4.77
N LEU A 283 5.90 2.38 -4.87
CA LEU A 283 7.14 1.62 -4.88
C LEU A 283 7.63 1.31 -6.30
N LEU A 284 7.04 1.93 -7.32
CA LEU A 284 7.41 1.83 -8.74
C LEU A 284 8.76 2.50 -8.98
N SER A 285 9.57 1.92 -9.88
CA SER A 285 10.79 2.57 -10.33
C SER A 285 10.57 3.56 -11.49
N THR A 286 11.46 4.53 -11.62
CA THR A 286 11.54 5.46 -12.76
C THR A 286 12.25 4.86 -13.97
N TYR A 287 12.11 3.55 -14.20
CA TYR A 287 12.76 2.84 -15.31
C TYR A 287 11.76 2.04 -16.15
N GLY A 288 11.94 2.08 -17.48
CA GLY A 288 11.24 1.22 -18.44
C GLY A 288 9.72 1.32 -18.30
N ASN A 289 9.04 0.17 -18.25
CA ASN A 289 7.57 0.15 -18.14
C ASN A 289 7.06 0.75 -16.82
N GLU A 290 7.82 0.70 -15.71
CA GLU A 290 7.37 1.26 -14.43
C GLU A 290 7.39 2.80 -14.42
N LEU A 291 8.29 3.43 -15.20
CA LEU A 291 8.27 4.88 -15.43
C LEU A 291 6.93 5.32 -16.03
N GLY A 292 6.43 4.57 -17.02
CA GLY A 292 5.13 4.83 -17.64
C GLY A 292 3.96 4.50 -16.71
N MET A 293 4.05 3.44 -15.89
CA MET A 293 3.05 3.17 -14.85
C MET A 293 2.97 4.31 -13.83
N LEU A 294 4.10 4.89 -13.45
CA LEU A 294 4.16 6.04 -12.54
C LEU A 294 3.56 7.30 -13.19
N GLY A 295 3.81 7.53 -14.48
CA GLY A 295 3.20 8.61 -15.26
C GLY A 295 1.69 8.46 -15.47
N ASP A 296 1.15 7.24 -15.54
CA ASP A 296 -0.30 6.98 -15.48
C ASP A 296 -0.86 7.23 -14.08
N THR A 297 -0.13 6.75 -13.06
CA THR A 297 -0.56 6.79 -11.65
C THR A 297 -0.64 8.21 -11.13
N GLU A 298 0.37 9.07 -11.35
CA GLU A 298 0.31 10.48 -10.93
C GLU A 298 -0.88 11.19 -11.58
N ALA A 299 -1.07 11.04 -12.89
CA ALA A 299 -2.16 11.69 -13.59
C ALA A 299 -3.52 11.24 -13.04
N ALA A 300 -3.73 9.94 -12.84
CA ALA A 300 -4.95 9.39 -12.28
C ALA A 300 -5.21 9.86 -10.84
N VAL A 301 -4.17 9.88 -9.98
CA VAL A 301 -4.28 10.37 -8.59
C VAL A 301 -4.59 11.87 -8.57
N LYS A 302 -3.98 12.67 -9.45
CA LYS A 302 -4.23 14.12 -9.56
C LYS A 302 -5.67 14.43 -9.96
N GLU A 303 -6.25 13.65 -10.89
CA GLU A 303 -7.68 13.82 -11.27
C GLU A 303 -8.65 13.47 -10.13
N LEU A 304 -8.26 12.67 -9.12
CA LEU A 304 -9.09 12.44 -7.94
C LEU A 304 -9.37 13.74 -7.15
N GLY A 305 -8.62 14.82 -7.36
CA GLY A 305 -8.89 16.13 -6.76
C GLY A 305 -10.20 16.76 -7.25
N ARG A 306 -10.76 16.26 -8.36
CA ARG A 306 -12.11 16.63 -8.85
C ARG A 306 -13.22 15.75 -8.24
N VAL A 307 -12.88 14.76 -7.42
CA VAL A 307 -13.83 13.83 -6.81
C VAL A 307 -14.27 14.34 -5.45
N CYS A 308 -15.57 14.24 -5.20
CA CYS A 308 -16.22 14.49 -3.93
C CYS A 308 -16.99 13.25 -3.48
N ILE A 309 -16.88 12.90 -2.21
CA ILE A 309 -17.59 11.77 -1.60
C ILE A 309 -18.77 12.32 -0.79
N LYS A 310 -19.98 11.80 -1.03
CA LYS A 310 -21.20 12.22 -0.31
C LYS A 310 -21.81 11.01 0.39
N LEU A 311 -22.02 11.13 1.69
CA LEU A 311 -22.58 10.06 2.51
C LEU A 311 -24.12 10.07 2.44
N ARG A 312 -24.70 8.98 1.95
CA ARG A 312 -26.14 8.75 1.83
C ARG A 312 -26.64 7.95 3.05
N PRO A 313 -27.30 8.60 4.03
CA PRO A 313 -27.78 7.91 5.23
C PRO A 313 -28.93 6.97 4.91
N VAL A 314 -28.83 5.73 5.37
CA VAL A 314 -29.87 4.70 5.21
C VAL A 314 -30.25 4.12 6.57
N LYS A 315 -31.46 3.54 6.64
CA LYS A 315 -32.06 3.00 7.88
C LYS A 315 -31.97 1.48 8.00
N SER A 316 -31.51 0.77 6.96
CA SER A 316 -31.37 -0.68 6.95
C SER A 316 -30.32 -1.12 5.92
N PRO A 317 -29.72 -2.33 6.08
CA PRO A 317 -28.74 -2.87 5.13
C PRO A 317 -29.32 -3.06 3.71
N ARG A 318 -30.58 -3.48 3.60
CA ARG A 318 -31.29 -3.62 2.32
C ARG A 318 -31.37 -2.31 1.52
N ALA A 319 -31.38 -1.15 2.19
CA ALA A 319 -31.31 0.16 1.55
C ALA A 319 -29.87 0.66 1.28
N ALA A 320 -28.88 -0.03 1.85
CA ALA A 320 -27.45 0.26 1.71
C ALA A 320 -26.84 -0.30 0.41
N ALA A 321 -27.60 -1.04 -0.41
CA ALA A 321 -27.16 -1.63 -1.67
C ALA A 321 -26.18 -0.71 -2.45
N PHE A 322 -25.02 -1.27 -2.82
CA PHE A 322 -23.91 -0.52 -3.37
C PHE A 322 -24.31 0.14 -4.69
N ARG A 323 -24.48 1.46 -4.64
CA ARG A 323 -24.89 2.32 -5.75
C ARG A 323 -23.97 3.52 -5.76
N VAL A 324 -22.91 3.43 -6.56
CA VAL A 324 -22.08 4.57 -6.93
C VAL A 324 -22.82 5.35 -8.01
N SER A 325 -23.64 6.33 -7.61
CA SER A 325 -24.22 7.29 -8.54
C SER A 325 -23.17 8.35 -8.85
N ILE A 326 -22.46 8.19 -9.97
CA ILE A 326 -21.53 9.19 -10.49
C ILE A 326 -22.36 10.33 -11.08
N THR A 327 -22.38 11.48 -10.42
CA THR A 327 -22.94 12.71 -10.99
C THR A 327 -21.80 13.62 -11.41
N SER A 328 -21.68 13.89 -12.71
CA SER A 328 -20.82 14.95 -13.23
C SER A 328 -21.58 16.28 -13.21
N GLY A 329 -20.91 17.34 -12.76
CA GLY A 329 -21.44 18.68 -12.78
C GLY A 329 -20.34 19.73 -12.71
N PRO A 330 -20.67 21.03 -12.59
CA PRO A 330 -19.68 22.11 -12.49
C PRO A 330 -18.70 21.95 -11.31
N SER A 331 -19.10 21.18 -10.29
CA SER A 331 -18.30 20.88 -9.09
C SER A 331 -17.45 19.59 -9.19
N GLY A 332 -17.34 18.98 -10.38
CA GLY A 332 -16.60 17.74 -10.60
C GLY A 332 -17.46 16.49 -10.51
N ILE A 333 -16.86 15.40 -10.01
CA ILE A 333 -17.49 14.07 -9.88
C ILE A 333 -17.95 13.88 -8.43
N VAL A 334 -19.24 13.59 -8.23
CA VAL A 334 -19.75 13.19 -6.91
C VAL A 334 -19.98 11.68 -6.88
N ILE A 335 -19.42 11.01 -5.87
CA ILE A 335 -19.63 9.59 -5.53
C ILE A 335 -20.52 9.55 -4.29
N GLU A 336 -21.73 8.99 -4.40
CA GLU A 336 -22.57 8.72 -3.23
C GLU A 336 -22.25 7.35 -2.61
N LEU A 337 -21.91 7.32 -1.32
CA LEU A 337 -21.65 6.10 -0.56
C LEU A 337 -22.68 5.89 0.57
N PRO A 338 -23.20 4.66 0.77
CA PRO A 338 -24.18 4.36 1.81
C PRO A 338 -23.56 4.38 3.22
N ILE A 339 -24.31 4.87 4.21
CA ILE A 339 -23.97 4.75 5.63
C ILE A 339 -25.20 4.39 6.46
N ILE A 340 -25.11 3.32 7.27
CA ILE A 340 -26.26 2.78 8.01
C ILE A 340 -26.37 3.49 9.36
N THR A 341 -27.41 4.29 9.54
CA THR A 341 -27.60 5.15 10.73
C THR A 341 -28.25 4.43 11.93
N ARG A 342 -28.03 3.11 12.03
CA ARG A 342 -28.61 2.20 13.03
C ARG A 342 -27.49 1.37 13.67
N ARG A 343 -27.78 0.68 14.77
CA ARG A 343 -26.84 -0.28 15.38
C ARG A 343 -26.80 -1.57 14.57
N ALA A 344 -25.63 -2.20 14.45
CA ALA A 344 -25.48 -3.52 13.83
C ALA A 344 -26.34 -4.58 14.53
N SER A 345 -26.50 -4.48 15.86
CA SER A 345 -27.36 -5.36 16.67
C SER A 345 -28.87 -5.28 16.32
N GLU A 346 -29.31 -4.32 15.51
CA GLU A 346 -30.68 -4.24 14.99
C GLU A 346 -30.87 -5.12 13.73
N PHE A 347 -29.79 -5.70 13.19
CA PHE A 347 -29.76 -6.51 11.96
C PHE A 347 -28.82 -7.73 12.07
N PRO A 348 -29.08 -8.67 13.01
CA PRO A 348 -28.16 -9.80 13.27
C PRO A 348 -27.91 -10.67 12.03
N ASP A 349 -28.93 -10.92 11.22
CA ASP A 349 -28.88 -11.86 10.09
C ASP A 349 -28.06 -11.35 8.88
N GLY A 350 -27.68 -10.07 8.85
CA GLY A 350 -27.01 -9.43 7.70
C GLY A 350 -25.66 -8.78 8.00
N SER A 351 -25.18 -8.80 9.25
CA SER A 351 -24.05 -7.97 9.69
C SER A 351 -22.67 -8.64 9.61
N MET A 352 -22.51 -9.73 8.85
CA MET A 352 -21.28 -10.55 8.86
C MET A 352 -20.58 -10.63 7.49
N HIS A 353 -19.87 -9.56 7.14
CA HIS A 353 -18.54 -9.75 6.57
C HIS A 353 -17.53 -10.07 7.70
N ARG A 354 -16.26 -10.27 7.34
CA ARG A 354 -15.18 -10.76 8.22
C ARG A 354 -14.88 -9.91 9.47
N VAL A 355 -15.50 -8.73 9.64
CA VAL A 355 -15.29 -7.81 10.76
C VAL A 355 -16.63 -7.17 11.19
N PRO A 356 -16.99 -7.14 12.49
CA PRO A 356 -18.23 -6.52 12.97
C PRO A 356 -18.35 -5.03 12.64
N GLY A 357 -19.55 -4.53 12.34
CA GLY A 357 -19.78 -3.09 12.06
C GLY A 357 -19.71 -2.68 10.59
N GLN A 358 -19.62 -3.64 9.67
CA GLN A 358 -19.86 -3.46 8.23
C GLN A 358 -20.99 -4.38 7.75
N ASP A 359 -21.77 -3.93 6.78
CA ASP A 359 -22.77 -4.76 6.09
C ASP A 359 -22.12 -5.79 5.16
N ALA A 360 -22.65 -7.02 5.18
CA ALA A 360 -22.09 -8.19 4.48
C ALA A 360 -22.29 -8.21 2.95
N VAL A 361 -23.03 -7.25 2.38
CA VAL A 361 -23.33 -7.21 0.94
C VAL A 361 -22.86 -5.91 0.30
N SER A 362 -23.05 -4.78 0.97
CA SER A 362 -22.69 -3.45 0.46
C SER A 362 -21.36 -2.89 0.99
N GLY A 363 -20.77 -3.49 2.02
CA GLY A 363 -19.65 -2.89 2.75
C GLY A 363 -20.00 -1.55 3.42
N ALA A 364 -21.28 -1.24 3.58
CA ALA A 364 -21.73 -0.02 4.23
C ALA A 364 -21.46 -0.08 5.73
N ILE A 365 -20.99 1.04 6.28
CA ILE A 365 -20.54 1.13 7.67
C ILE A 365 -21.73 1.49 8.56
N TYR A 366 -21.83 0.83 9.72
CA TYR A 366 -22.82 1.17 10.73
C TYR A 366 -22.33 2.37 11.56
N LEU A 367 -23.07 3.47 11.54
CA LEU A 367 -22.83 4.65 12.36
C LEU A 367 -23.98 4.80 13.37
N SER A 368 -23.76 4.34 14.60
CA SER A 368 -24.72 4.51 15.69
C SER A 368 -24.81 5.99 16.10
N LEU A 369 -25.97 6.60 15.87
CA LEU A 369 -26.27 7.99 16.27
C LEU A 369 -27.09 7.99 17.56
N SER A 370 -26.44 7.67 18.67
CA SER A 370 -27.08 7.41 19.97
C SER A 370 -27.73 8.66 20.58
N THR A 371 -27.12 9.85 20.49
CA THR A 371 -27.66 11.07 21.11
C THR A 371 -28.47 11.95 20.14
N PRO A 372 -29.41 12.80 20.63
CA PRO A 372 -30.11 13.78 19.79
C PRO A 372 -29.16 14.73 19.05
N GLU A 373 -28.10 15.18 19.72
CA GLU A 373 -27.10 16.11 19.19
C GLU A 373 -26.32 15.46 18.04
N GLN A 374 -25.93 14.20 18.19
CA GLN A 374 -25.31 13.41 17.11
C GLN A 374 -26.24 13.31 15.89
N ARG A 375 -27.53 13.04 16.09
CA ARG A 375 -28.52 12.96 15.00
C ARG A 375 -28.71 14.30 14.28
N ILE A 376 -28.77 15.40 15.02
CA ILE A 376 -28.88 16.76 14.46
C ILE A 376 -27.61 17.12 13.67
N ARG A 377 -26.42 16.93 14.25
CA ARG A 377 -25.13 17.17 13.57
C ARG A 377 -25.01 16.35 12.29
N ALA A 378 -25.27 15.05 12.36
CA ALA A 378 -25.19 14.14 11.21
C ALA A 378 -26.14 14.57 10.07
N LYS A 379 -27.36 15.03 10.36
CA LYS A 379 -28.29 15.56 9.36
C LYS A 379 -27.70 16.71 8.52
N PHE A 380 -26.88 17.58 9.11
CA PHE A 380 -26.19 18.65 8.38
C PHE A 380 -24.91 18.17 7.67
N LEU A 381 -24.20 17.18 8.23
CA LEU A 381 -22.98 16.64 7.64
C LEU A 381 -23.27 15.84 6.37
N PHE A 382 -24.31 15.01 6.35
CA PHE A 382 -24.70 14.21 5.17
C PHE A 382 -25.18 15.03 3.96
N GLN A 383 -25.50 16.32 4.16
CA GLN A 383 -25.83 17.24 3.06
C GLN A 383 -24.58 17.79 2.36
N LYS A 384 -23.39 17.64 2.96
CA LYS A 384 -22.15 18.22 2.45
C LYS A 384 -21.29 17.17 1.75
N PRO A 385 -20.82 17.43 0.52
CA PRO A 385 -19.77 16.62 -0.06
C PRO A 385 -18.46 16.80 0.73
N ILE A 386 -17.73 15.69 0.88
CA ILE A 386 -16.37 15.62 1.39
C ILE A 386 -15.45 15.72 0.18
N ARG A 387 -14.63 16.77 0.09
CA ARG A 387 -13.59 16.89 -0.94
C ARG A 387 -12.52 15.83 -0.72
N VAL A 388 -12.04 15.23 -1.80
CA VAL A 388 -10.82 14.41 -1.78
C VAL A 388 -9.61 15.33 -1.94
N VAL A 389 -8.56 15.07 -1.17
CA VAL A 389 -7.25 15.72 -1.28
C VAL A 389 -6.23 14.61 -1.56
N PRO A 390 -5.98 14.28 -2.84
CA PRO A 390 -5.07 13.21 -3.18
C PRO A 390 -3.62 13.69 -3.13
N VAL A 391 -2.75 12.87 -2.56
CA VAL A 391 -1.30 13.05 -2.65
C VAL A 391 -0.62 11.73 -3.01
N ILE A 392 0.43 11.78 -3.81
CA ILE A 392 1.29 10.64 -4.14
C ILE A 392 2.75 10.94 -3.80
N PHE A 393 3.38 10.04 -3.06
CA PHE A 393 4.82 10.02 -2.85
C PHE A 393 5.40 8.73 -3.43
N SER A 394 6.47 8.86 -4.21
CA SER A 394 7.10 7.74 -4.91
C SER A 394 8.55 7.58 -4.49
N GLN A 395 8.95 6.34 -4.23
CA GLN A 395 10.35 5.94 -4.10
C GLN A 395 10.49 4.52 -4.65
N GLY A 396 11.14 4.40 -5.81
CA GLY A 396 11.41 3.10 -6.40
C GLY A 396 12.26 2.22 -5.47
N LEU A 397 11.80 0.98 -5.28
CA LEU A 397 12.41 0.04 -4.33
C LEU A 397 13.38 -0.95 -4.98
N ASN A 398 13.12 -1.33 -6.23
CA ASN A 398 13.73 -2.48 -6.91
C ASN A 398 15.12 -2.17 -7.52
N GLU A 399 15.74 -3.20 -8.11
CA GLU A 399 17.02 -3.14 -8.82
C GLU A 399 17.01 -2.08 -9.93
N MET A 400 15.91 -1.95 -10.66
CA MET A 400 15.78 -0.98 -11.76
C MET A 400 15.71 0.48 -11.26
N GLN A 401 15.35 0.74 -9.99
CA GLN A 401 15.55 2.06 -9.42
C GLN A 401 17.03 2.35 -9.15
N THR A 402 17.83 1.35 -8.77
CA THR A 402 19.28 1.54 -8.63
C THR A 402 19.88 1.96 -9.98
N VAL A 403 19.47 1.29 -11.07
CA VAL A 403 19.84 1.69 -12.44
C VAL A 403 19.41 3.13 -12.73
N ALA A 404 18.13 3.47 -12.49
CA ALA A 404 17.59 4.79 -12.78
C ALA A 404 18.32 5.92 -12.03
N ASN A 405 18.69 5.67 -10.77
CA ASN A 405 19.50 6.56 -9.96
C ASN A 405 20.91 6.74 -10.55
N THR A 406 21.59 5.65 -10.92
CA THR A 406 22.94 5.69 -11.51
C THR A 406 22.97 6.47 -12.82
N VAL A 407 22.01 6.23 -13.71
CA VAL A 407 21.93 6.93 -15.02
C VAL A 407 21.25 8.31 -14.94
N GLY A 408 20.65 8.68 -13.81
CA GLY A 408 20.06 9.99 -13.57
C GLY A 408 18.68 10.23 -14.20
N ILE A 409 17.87 9.19 -14.43
CA ILE A 409 16.49 9.30 -14.97
C ILE A 409 15.42 9.27 -13.86
N ASP A 410 15.75 9.81 -12.69
CA ASP A 410 14.87 9.87 -11.51
C ASP A 410 14.11 11.21 -11.37
N SER A 411 14.17 12.09 -12.39
CA SER A 411 13.54 13.42 -12.38
C SER A 411 12.04 13.37 -12.10
N LEU A 412 11.31 12.46 -12.77
CA LEU A 412 9.87 12.29 -12.57
C LEU A 412 9.52 12.04 -11.10
N GLN A 413 10.27 11.18 -10.40
CA GLN A 413 10.02 10.90 -8.98
C GLN A 413 10.24 12.15 -8.11
N LYS A 414 11.28 12.93 -8.42
CA LYS A 414 11.60 14.19 -7.71
C LYS A 414 10.51 15.24 -7.93
N GLU A 415 10.08 15.43 -9.18
CA GLU A 415 9.00 16.34 -9.56
C GLU A 415 7.68 15.97 -8.86
N ILE A 416 7.27 14.69 -8.93
CA ILE A 416 6.06 14.18 -8.26
C ILE A 416 6.13 14.47 -6.75
N ASN A 417 7.22 14.11 -6.09
CA ASN A 417 7.36 14.33 -4.65
C ASN A 417 7.37 15.82 -4.28
N ALA A 418 8.00 16.68 -5.11
CA ALA A 418 8.05 18.13 -4.89
C ALA A 418 6.68 18.81 -5.11
N GLU A 419 5.90 18.39 -6.11
CA GLU A 419 4.52 18.86 -6.30
C GLU A 419 3.63 18.44 -5.11
N ASN A 420 3.72 17.17 -4.69
CA ASN A 420 2.80 16.59 -3.70
C ASN A 420 3.09 17.02 -2.24
N VAL A 421 4.34 17.40 -1.90
CA VAL A 421 4.63 17.94 -0.55
C VAL A 421 4.01 19.32 -0.32
N VAL A 422 3.77 20.11 -1.38
CA VAL A 422 3.07 21.40 -1.29
C VAL A 422 1.59 21.21 -0.99
N GLU A 423 0.92 20.27 -1.67
CA GLU A 423 -0.49 19.93 -1.39
C GLU A 423 -0.65 19.31 0.01
N LEU A 424 0.27 18.43 0.43
CA LEU A 424 0.26 17.86 1.79
C LEU A 424 0.45 18.95 2.86
N GLU A 425 1.35 19.91 2.64
CA GLU A 425 1.53 21.06 3.54
C GLU A 425 0.25 21.91 3.64
N ALA A 426 -0.39 22.21 2.50
CA ALA A 426 -1.65 22.94 2.48
C ALA A 426 -2.74 22.19 3.27
N TYR A 427 -2.83 20.86 3.13
CA TYR A 427 -3.73 20.03 3.92
C TYR A 427 -3.41 20.08 5.42
N VAL A 428 -2.16 19.85 5.82
CA VAL A 428 -1.70 19.86 7.22
C VAL A 428 -1.98 21.21 7.90
N ASN A 429 -1.73 22.31 7.19
CA ASN A 429 -2.01 23.66 7.71
C ASN A 429 -3.52 23.92 7.85
N ASN A 430 -4.36 23.44 6.91
CA ASN A 430 -5.82 23.52 7.04
C ASN A 430 -6.34 22.65 8.20
N PHE A 431 -5.75 21.48 8.41
CA PHE A 431 -6.05 20.57 9.52
C PHE A 431 -5.72 21.21 10.88
N ALA A 432 -4.49 21.72 11.07
CA ALA A 432 -4.07 22.38 12.32
C ALA A 432 -4.92 23.62 12.65
N ASN A 433 -5.30 24.40 11.62
CA ASN A 433 -6.24 25.52 11.75
C ASN A 433 -7.64 25.07 12.19
N TRP A 434 -8.14 23.93 11.69
CA TRP A 434 -9.43 23.37 12.10
C TRP A 434 -9.39 22.85 13.55
N VAL A 435 -8.35 22.10 13.93
CA VAL A 435 -8.16 21.60 15.31
C VAL A 435 -8.19 22.77 16.29
N SER A 436 -7.35 23.79 16.06
CA SER A 436 -7.27 24.99 16.89
C SER A 436 -8.63 25.69 17.05
N LYS A 437 -9.37 25.88 15.93
CA LYS A 437 -10.70 26.51 15.92
C LYS A 437 -11.79 25.64 16.58
N LYS A 438 -11.64 24.31 16.62
CA LYS A 438 -12.61 23.44 17.31
C LYS A 438 -12.33 23.38 18.80
N GLN A 439 -11.08 23.29 19.21
CA GLN A 439 -10.66 23.33 20.62
C GLN A 439 -11.00 24.68 21.30
N LEU A 440 -10.97 25.80 20.57
CA LEU A 440 -11.44 27.10 21.07
C LEU A 440 -12.96 27.18 21.30
N ARG A 441 -13.76 26.41 20.55
CA ARG A 441 -15.22 26.38 20.63
C ARG A 441 -15.71 25.41 21.70
N ASP A 442 -15.15 24.20 21.71
CA ASP A 442 -15.58 23.09 22.55
C ASP A 442 -14.74 23.01 23.84
N LYS A 443 -14.57 24.14 24.55
CA LYS A 443 -13.64 24.29 25.71
C LYS A 443 -13.88 23.33 26.88
N THR A 444 -15.09 22.80 27.01
CA THR A 444 -15.49 21.86 28.08
C THR A 444 -15.38 20.39 27.68
N SER A 445 -15.02 20.11 26.42
CA SER A 445 -14.91 18.75 25.89
C SER A 445 -13.46 18.25 25.96
N THR A 446 -13.28 16.93 26.00
CA THR A 446 -11.97 16.31 25.80
C THR A 446 -11.36 16.75 24.46
N PRO A 447 -10.07 17.12 24.39
CA PRO A 447 -9.42 17.51 23.14
C PRO A 447 -9.55 16.44 22.07
N ILE A 448 -10.05 16.83 20.89
CA ILE A 448 -10.18 15.97 19.70
C ILE A 448 -8.83 15.61 19.07
N TYR A 449 -7.75 16.24 19.53
CA TYR A 449 -6.39 16.09 19.04
C TYR A 449 -5.39 16.44 20.14
N ASP A 450 -4.21 15.83 20.16
CA ASP A 450 -3.11 16.24 21.06
C ASP A 450 -2.27 17.36 20.42
N ILE A 451 -2.09 18.47 21.13
CA ILE A 451 -1.32 19.62 20.62
C ILE A 451 0.15 19.24 20.37
N LYS A 452 0.72 18.29 21.14
CA LYS A 452 2.09 17.81 20.92
C LYS A 452 2.23 17.07 19.58
N GLU A 453 1.20 16.34 19.17
CA GLU A 453 1.17 15.61 17.90
C GLU A 453 1.08 16.57 16.69
N LEU A 454 0.52 17.78 16.83
CA LEU A 454 0.55 18.78 15.77
C LEU A 454 1.98 19.26 15.48
N ASP A 455 2.77 19.48 16.54
CA ASP A 455 4.18 19.88 16.41
C ASP A 455 5.04 18.75 15.81
N LEU A 456 4.75 17.50 16.19
CA LEU A 456 5.36 16.32 15.59
C LEU A 456 5.00 16.16 14.10
N ILE A 457 3.77 16.45 13.69
CA ILE A 457 3.38 16.48 12.26
C ILE A 457 4.17 17.56 11.51
N GLN A 458 4.27 18.78 12.05
CA GLN A 458 4.99 19.88 11.40
C GLN A 458 6.49 19.56 11.28
N THR A 459 7.08 18.98 12.33
CA THR A 459 8.46 18.46 12.31
C THR A 459 8.65 17.37 11.27
N SER A 460 7.70 16.42 11.17
CA SER A 460 7.71 15.34 10.17
C SER A 460 7.57 15.88 8.74
N LEU A 461 6.78 16.94 8.54
CA LEU A 461 6.60 17.61 7.25
C LEU A 461 7.87 18.38 6.82
N ALA A 462 8.54 19.05 7.76
CA ALA A 462 9.84 19.68 7.51
C ALA A 462 10.92 18.64 7.17
N ALA A 463 10.95 17.51 7.89
CA ALA A 463 11.81 16.38 7.59
C ALA A 463 11.50 15.78 6.21
N LEU A 464 10.22 15.64 5.84
CA LEU A 464 9.80 15.14 4.53
C LEU A 464 10.32 16.03 3.39
N LYS A 465 10.12 17.36 3.51
CA LYS A 465 10.67 18.35 2.56
C LYS A 465 12.19 18.21 2.40
N SER A 466 12.91 18.11 3.52
CA SER A 466 14.37 17.96 3.53
C SER A 466 14.80 16.65 2.85
N ASN A 467 14.09 15.54 3.10
CA ASN A 467 14.37 14.26 2.45
C ASN A 467 14.07 14.29 0.94
N ILE A 468 13.06 15.03 0.48
CA ILE A 468 12.77 15.21 -0.95
C ILE A 468 13.88 16.02 -1.63
N GLN A 469 14.28 17.15 -1.03
CA GLN A 469 15.38 17.99 -1.53
C GLN A 469 16.72 17.25 -1.59
N LEU A 470 17.01 16.41 -0.58
CA LEU A 470 18.24 15.63 -0.45
C LEU A 470 18.14 14.21 -1.05
N SER A 471 17.12 13.91 -1.86
CA SER A 471 16.91 12.56 -2.44
C SER A 471 18.08 12.07 -3.30
N GLY A 472 18.80 12.98 -3.96
CA GLY A 472 20.08 12.71 -4.60
C GLY A 472 19.97 11.67 -5.71
N ARG A 473 20.82 10.63 -5.67
CA ARG A 473 20.72 9.41 -6.50
C ARG A 473 20.54 8.18 -5.61
N SER A 474 19.73 8.29 -4.54
CA SER A 474 19.62 7.27 -3.48
C SER A 474 18.18 6.76 -3.30
N LYS A 475 18.02 5.57 -2.71
CA LYS A 475 16.69 5.02 -2.35
C LYS A 475 16.24 5.59 -1.00
N ARG A 476 15.76 6.83 -0.99
CA ARG A 476 15.50 7.59 0.24
C ARG A 476 14.14 7.27 0.88
N MET A 477 14.04 6.05 1.40
CA MET A 477 12.80 5.46 1.96
C MET A 477 12.11 6.31 3.04
N ALA A 478 12.87 7.18 3.72
CA ALA A 478 12.36 8.19 4.64
C ALA A 478 11.16 8.98 4.09
N ILE A 479 11.15 9.31 2.79
CA ILE A 479 10.05 10.02 2.10
C ILE A 479 8.70 9.28 2.28
N LEU A 480 8.71 7.95 2.16
CA LEU A 480 7.52 7.12 2.29
C LEU A 480 7.11 6.93 3.76
N SER A 481 8.07 6.69 4.65
CA SER A 481 7.80 6.55 6.09
C SER A 481 7.23 7.83 6.73
N LEU A 482 7.71 9.01 6.32
CA LEU A 482 7.25 10.29 6.84
C LEU A 482 5.87 10.66 6.30
N SER A 483 5.65 10.54 4.99
CA SER A 483 4.33 10.82 4.38
C SER A 483 3.23 9.88 4.90
N SER A 484 3.53 8.58 5.05
CA SER A 484 2.60 7.62 5.66
C SER A 484 2.32 7.90 7.14
N SER A 485 3.35 8.29 7.92
CA SER A 485 3.16 8.69 9.33
C SER A 485 2.28 9.93 9.45
N ILE A 486 2.54 10.98 8.65
CA ILE A 486 1.70 12.20 8.61
C ILE A 486 0.26 11.84 8.25
N ALA A 487 0.06 11.02 7.20
CA ALA A 487 -1.27 10.60 6.77
C ALA A 487 -2.05 9.89 7.90
N ARG A 488 -1.42 9.01 8.67
CA ARG A 488 -2.05 8.38 9.84
C ARG A 488 -2.35 9.37 10.95
N SER A 489 -1.41 10.25 11.30
CA SER A 489 -1.59 11.22 12.39
C SER A 489 -2.72 12.22 12.13
N VAL A 490 -3.08 12.50 10.86
CA VAL A 490 -4.22 13.37 10.49
C VAL A 490 -5.51 12.61 10.14
N GLY A 491 -5.56 11.28 10.32
CA GLY A 491 -6.73 10.46 9.95
C GLY A 491 -7.01 10.38 8.44
N GLY A 492 -5.96 10.48 7.62
CA GLY A 492 -6.02 10.31 6.18
C GLY A 492 -6.06 8.84 5.76
N GLY A 493 -6.56 8.60 4.54
CA GLY A 493 -6.51 7.30 3.89
C GLY A 493 -5.07 6.92 3.51
N ARG A 494 -4.70 5.69 3.84
CA ARG A 494 -3.38 5.11 3.58
C ARG A 494 -3.45 4.07 2.46
N VAL A 495 -2.75 4.35 1.35
CA VAL A 495 -2.59 3.41 0.22
C VAL A 495 -1.11 3.12 -0.03
N THR A 496 -0.79 1.88 -0.34
CA THR A 496 0.55 1.43 -0.75
C THR A 496 0.45 0.59 -2.03
N MET A 497 1.19 0.98 -3.06
CA MET A 497 1.15 0.34 -4.37
C MET A 497 2.54 0.03 -4.95
N CYS A 498 2.54 -1.00 -5.80
CA CYS A 498 3.62 -1.34 -6.72
C CYS A 498 2.97 -1.95 -7.97
N LYS A 499 3.76 -2.40 -8.96
CA LYS A 499 3.25 -3.01 -10.20
C LYS A 499 2.10 -4.01 -10.02
N SER A 500 2.15 -4.87 -8.99
CA SER A 500 1.20 -6.00 -8.80
C SER A 500 0.63 -6.14 -7.39
N ALA A 501 0.83 -5.18 -6.48
CA ALA A 501 0.36 -5.22 -5.09
C ALA A 501 0.80 -6.43 -4.22
N LYS A 502 1.69 -7.30 -4.74
CA LYS A 502 2.11 -8.56 -4.12
C LYS A 502 3.35 -8.38 -3.22
N ASP A 503 4.54 -8.35 -3.81
CA ASP A 503 5.80 -8.55 -3.07
C ASP A 503 6.31 -7.27 -2.39
N ARG A 504 6.71 -6.25 -3.17
CA ARG A 504 7.25 -4.98 -2.64
C ARG A 504 6.31 -4.28 -1.65
N THR A 505 5.01 -4.31 -1.93
CA THR A 505 3.98 -3.78 -1.01
C THR A 505 3.94 -4.59 0.29
N SER A 506 4.11 -5.91 0.26
CA SER A 506 4.20 -6.71 1.49
C SER A 506 5.43 -6.34 2.31
N MET A 507 6.57 -6.05 1.67
CA MET A 507 7.77 -5.59 2.38
C MET A 507 7.50 -4.25 3.09
N SER A 508 6.91 -3.27 2.39
CA SER A 508 6.56 -1.98 2.98
C SER A 508 5.51 -2.09 4.10
N ILE A 509 4.44 -2.86 3.89
CA ILE A 509 3.36 -3.01 4.87
C ILE A 509 3.83 -3.72 6.14
N THR A 510 4.60 -4.82 6.03
CA THR A 510 5.11 -5.53 7.21
C THR A 510 6.09 -4.68 8.04
N LEU A 511 6.90 -3.86 7.38
CA LEU A 511 7.77 -2.88 8.04
C LEU A 511 6.95 -1.77 8.72
N GLU A 512 5.91 -1.26 8.07
CA GLU A 512 5.01 -0.25 8.65
C GLU A 512 4.25 -0.81 9.86
N GLU A 513 3.78 -2.06 9.79
CA GLU A 513 3.13 -2.81 10.87
C GLU A 513 4.04 -2.95 12.10
N ALA A 514 5.30 -3.40 11.92
CA ALA A 514 6.27 -3.47 13.02
C ALA A 514 6.58 -2.07 13.60
N ASN A 515 6.73 -1.05 12.76
CA ASN A 515 6.91 0.33 13.21
C ASN A 515 5.68 0.90 13.94
N LEU A 516 4.48 0.39 13.69
CA LEU A 516 3.27 0.74 14.46
C LEU A 516 3.26 0.04 15.83
N LEU A 517 3.77 -1.20 15.92
CA LEU A 517 3.95 -1.88 17.21
C LEU A 517 4.91 -1.12 18.13
N VAL A 518 6.03 -0.59 17.60
CA VAL A 518 6.94 0.25 18.40
C VAL A 518 6.27 1.55 18.84
N ARG A 519 5.76 2.34 17.87
CA ARG A 519 5.23 3.68 18.14
C ARG A 519 3.97 3.69 19.02
N SER A 520 3.17 2.63 18.98
CA SER A 520 1.83 2.62 19.59
C SER A 520 1.56 1.48 20.58
N HIS A 521 2.38 0.43 20.62
CA HIS A 521 2.11 -0.77 21.40
C HIS A 521 3.27 -1.25 22.28
N GLY A 522 4.37 -0.47 22.36
CA GLY A 522 5.46 -0.71 23.30
C GLY A 522 6.43 -1.82 22.89
N LEU A 523 6.45 -2.22 21.62
CA LEU A 523 7.53 -3.04 21.08
C LEU A 523 8.85 -2.25 21.15
N LEU A 524 9.98 -2.90 21.47
CA LEU A 524 11.27 -2.23 21.50
C LEU A 524 11.75 -1.93 20.07
N ALA A 525 12.54 -0.87 19.91
CA ALA A 525 13.06 -0.49 18.59
C ALA A 525 13.96 -1.59 17.98
N ASP A 526 14.69 -2.31 18.84
CA ASP A 526 15.59 -3.38 18.45
C ASP A 526 14.84 -4.63 17.93
N ASP A 527 13.57 -4.81 18.33
CA ASP A 527 12.72 -5.94 17.91
C ASP A 527 12.06 -5.73 16.54
N VAL A 528 12.19 -4.54 15.92
CA VAL A 528 11.52 -4.20 14.65
C VAL A 528 11.86 -5.19 13.55
N GLU A 529 13.12 -5.57 13.43
CA GLU A 529 13.58 -6.53 12.42
C GLU A 529 12.95 -7.92 12.67
N ALA A 530 13.02 -8.41 13.91
CA ALA A 530 12.46 -9.72 14.29
C ALA A 530 10.95 -9.80 13.98
N PHE A 531 10.17 -8.78 14.36
CA PHE A 531 8.73 -8.73 14.08
C PHE A 531 8.43 -8.54 12.60
N THR A 532 9.21 -7.72 11.88
CA THR A 532 9.06 -7.56 10.44
C THR A 532 9.29 -8.89 9.72
N ASN A 533 10.33 -9.63 10.12
CA ASN A 533 10.65 -10.94 9.58
C ASN A 533 9.58 -11.99 9.93
N LEU A 534 9.07 -11.99 11.17
CA LEU A 534 7.93 -12.84 11.57
C LEU A 534 6.69 -12.61 10.69
N LEU A 535 6.34 -11.34 10.43
CA LEU A 535 5.20 -10.96 9.58
C LEU A 535 5.43 -11.32 8.10
N ARG A 536 6.68 -11.27 7.60
CA ARG A 536 7.03 -11.71 6.24
C ARG A 536 7.00 -13.24 6.11
N THR A 537 7.42 -13.97 7.13
CA THR A 537 7.49 -15.44 7.10
C THR A 537 6.16 -16.11 7.40
N TYR A 538 5.35 -15.60 8.34
CA TYR A 538 4.10 -16.27 8.77
C TYR A 538 2.85 -15.40 8.64
N GLY A 539 2.99 -14.11 8.33
CA GLY A 539 1.87 -13.18 8.26
C GLY A 539 1.01 -13.30 6.99
N VAL A 540 -0.19 -12.72 7.07
CA VAL A 540 -1.25 -12.80 6.05
C VAL A 540 -0.85 -12.23 4.68
N ARG A 541 0.23 -11.46 4.59
CA ARG A 541 0.76 -10.95 3.31
C ARG A 541 1.20 -12.08 2.36
N ARG A 542 1.60 -13.26 2.87
CA ARG A 542 1.85 -14.45 2.05
C ARG A 542 0.58 -15.03 1.40
N GLU A 543 -0.61 -14.80 1.96
CA GLU A 543 -1.88 -15.21 1.34
C GLU A 543 -2.16 -14.45 0.05
N ASN A 544 -1.75 -13.18 -0.03
CA ASN A 544 -1.86 -12.41 -1.27
C ASN A 544 -0.98 -13.03 -2.36
N ALA A 545 0.20 -13.58 -2.01
CA ALA A 545 0.99 -14.34 -2.96
C ALA A 545 0.26 -15.62 -3.41
N ARG A 546 -0.24 -16.43 -2.46
CA ARG A 546 -0.98 -17.66 -2.78
C ARG A 546 -2.17 -17.41 -3.70
N LYS A 547 -2.95 -16.35 -3.47
CA LYS A 547 -4.09 -15.98 -4.30
C LYS A 547 -3.73 -15.50 -5.72
N ASN A 548 -2.55 -14.91 -5.91
CA ASN A 548 -2.13 -14.37 -7.21
C ASN A 548 -1.33 -15.37 -8.06
N ILE A 549 -0.58 -16.29 -7.43
CA ILE A 549 0.36 -17.19 -8.13
C ILE A 549 0.29 -18.66 -7.65
N GLY A 550 -0.76 -19.04 -6.94
CA GLY A 550 -0.94 -20.40 -6.37
C GLY A 550 -0.04 -20.74 -5.17
N LYS A 551 1.07 -20.01 -4.94
CA LYS A 551 2.06 -20.29 -3.89
C LYS A 551 2.22 -19.13 -2.91
N ALA A 552 2.32 -19.44 -1.63
CA ALA A 552 2.61 -18.49 -0.56
C ALA A 552 4.10 -18.10 -0.50
N GLN A 553 4.66 -17.63 -1.61
CA GLN A 553 6.08 -17.24 -1.70
C GLN A 553 6.23 -15.89 -2.40
N TYR A 554 7.22 -15.11 -1.96
CA TYR A 554 7.57 -13.85 -2.60
C TYR A 554 8.35 -14.11 -3.91
N CYS A 555 8.07 -13.34 -4.95
CA CYS A 555 8.65 -13.53 -6.29
C CYS A 555 9.93 -12.71 -6.53
N PHE A 556 10.81 -12.65 -5.53
CA PHE A 556 12.17 -12.14 -5.69
C PHE A 556 13.13 -13.29 -5.96
N SER A 557 14.07 -13.11 -6.90
CA SER A 557 15.33 -13.89 -6.90
C SER A 557 16.25 -13.41 -5.76
N ALA A 558 17.30 -14.18 -5.43
CA ALA A 558 18.25 -13.80 -4.38
C ALA A 558 18.87 -12.42 -4.66
N LEU A 559 19.36 -12.18 -5.88
CA LEU A 559 19.88 -10.87 -6.30
C LEU A 559 18.81 -9.76 -6.27
N GLN A 560 17.57 -10.03 -6.69
CA GLN A 560 16.50 -9.03 -6.59
C GLN A 560 16.17 -8.66 -5.15
N ASN A 561 16.29 -9.61 -4.21
CA ASN A 561 16.12 -9.38 -2.79
C ASN A 561 17.28 -8.55 -2.22
N TYR A 562 18.53 -8.95 -2.49
CA TYR A 562 19.75 -8.23 -2.09
C TYR A 562 19.72 -6.76 -2.53
N MET A 563 19.20 -6.49 -3.73
CA MET A 563 19.09 -5.15 -4.31
C MET A 563 17.98 -4.27 -3.69
N LEU A 564 17.15 -4.79 -2.77
CA LEU A 564 16.23 -3.98 -1.97
C LEU A 564 16.98 -3.29 -0.82
N PRO A 565 16.53 -2.11 -0.34
CA PRO A 565 17.01 -1.55 0.93
C PRO A 565 16.85 -2.58 2.06
N GLN A 566 17.80 -2.61 3.00
CA GLN A 566 17.90 -3.61 4.07
C GLN A 566 16.56 -3.91 4.77
N ASP A 567 15.90 -2.88 5.30
CA ASP A 567 14.60 -3.01 6.00
C ASP A 567 13.48 -3.61 5.14
N TYR A 568 13.64 -3.67 3.82
CA TYR A 568 12.67 -4.17 2.84
C TYR A 568 13.04 -5.53 2.24
N GLN A 569 14.13 -6.17 2.68
CA GLN A 569 14.52 -7.51 2.21
C GLN A 569 13.59 -8.59 2.81
N CYS A 570 13.20 -9.58 2.01
CA CYS A 570 12.44 -10.73 2.51
C CYS A 570 13.38 -11.72 3.24
N PRO A 571 12.94 -12.37 4.34
CA PRO A 571 13.74 -13.37 5.03
C PRO A 571 14.10 -14.58 4.13
N PRO A 572 15.20 -15.29 4.43
CA PRO A 572 15.52 -16.58 3.81
C PRO A 572 14.34 -17.55 3.83
N GLY A 573 14.22 -18.41 2.81
CA GLY A 573 13.11 -19.37 2.70
C GLY A 573 11.75 -18.80 2.28
N THR A 574 11.56 -17.47 2.32
CA THR A 574 10.27 -16.84 1.96
C THR A 574 10.16 -16.43 0.48
N GLY A 575 11.31 -16.24 -0.18
CA GLY A 575 11.43 -15.96 -1.62
C GLY A 575 11.43 -17.23 -2.47
N GLY A 576 11.03 -17.12 -3.73
CA GLY A 576 10.95 -18.27 -4.66
C GLY A 576 12.29 -18.82 -5.13
N GLY A 577 13.40 -18.14 -4.87
CA GLY A 577 14.76 -18.66 -5.09
C GLY A 577 15.24 -19.62 -4.01
N SER A 578 14.73 -19.52 -2.78
CA SER A 578 15.07 -20.41 -1.67
C SER A 578 14.24 -21.69 -1.72
N ARG A 579 14.82 -22.83 -1.34
CA ARG A 579 14.00 -24.01 -1.00
C ARG A 579 13.07 -23.62 0.15
N ALA A 580 11.78 -23.89 -0.02
CA ALA A 580 10.85 -23.75 1.08
C ALA A 580 11.16 -24.86 2.11
N TYR A 581 11.44 -24.48 3.35
CA TYR A 581 11.30 -25.39 4.47
C TYR A 581 9.79 -25.70 4.60
N SER A 582 9.42 -26.89 4.15
CA SER A 582 8.06 -27.43 4.09
C SER A 582 7.67 -28.12 5.39
#